data_AF-A0A8S3AZM1-F1
#
_entry.id   AF-A0A8S3AZM1-F1
#
_cell.length_a   1.000
_cell.length_b   1.000
_cell.length_c   1.000
_cell.angle_alpha   90.00
_cell.angle_beta   90.00
_cell.angle_gamma   90.00
#
_symmetry.space_group_name_H-M   'P 1'
#
loop_
_entity.id
_entity.type
_entity.pdbx_description
1 polymer ?
#
loop_
_entity_poly.entity_id
_entity_poly.type
_entity_poly.pdbx_seq_one_letter_code
_entity_poly.pdbx_strand_id
1 'polypeptide(L)' 'LIHGYARENIIRKQHQYKTQYDKRRPDPHYAINDRVLIRRHGMKNKLEPKYSITPQIVIREKHPVDVVKDEITQCETR' A
#
# COMPACT_ATOMS: atom_id res chain seq x y z
N LEU A 1 34.60 2.99 15.23
CA LEU A 1 34.00 4.35 15.27
C LEU A 1 33.21 4.69 14.01
N ILE A 2 33.82 4.64 12.81
CA ILE A 2 33.16 5.00 11.53
C ILE A 2 31.92 4.12 11.23
N HIS A 3 31.98 2.82 11.49
CA HIS A 3 30.86 1.90 11.24
C HIS A 3 29.66 2.13 12.18
N GLY A 4 29.89 2.56 13.43
CA GLY A 4 28.82 2.90 14.37
C GLY A 4 28.05 4.14 13.92
N TYR A 5 28.79 5.19 13.54
CA TYR A 5 28.22 6.42 13.01
C TYR A 5 27.47 6.20 11.69
N ALA A 6 27.97 5.33 10.81
CA ALA A 6 27.26 4.96 9.58
C ALA A 6 25.93 4.24 9.86
N ARG A 7 25.92 3.31 10.82
CA ARG A 7 24.70 2.59 11.24
C ARG A 7 23.66 3.53 11.83
N GLU A 8 24.06 4.42 12.73
CA GLU A 8 23.16 5.43 13.32
C GLU A 8 22.56 6.36 12.27
N ASN A 9 23.37 6.78 11.30
CA ASN A 9 22.90 7.60 10.19
C ASN A 9 21.86 6.89 9.32
N ILE A 10 22.02 5.59 9.06
CA ILE A 10 21.05 4.78 8.32
C ILE A 10 19.73 4.70 9.08
N ILE A 11 19.78 4.37 10.38
CA ILE A 11 18.59 4.27 11.22
C ILE A 11 17.85 5.62 11.29
N ARG A 12 18.60 6.71 11.48
CA ARG A 12 18.04 8.07 11.51
C ARG A 12 17.35 8.43 10.19
N LYS A 13 17.99 8.14 9.05
CA LYS A 13 17.39 8.37 7.72
C LYS A 13 16.13 7.54 7.51
N GLN A 14 16.15 6.26 7.90
CA GLN A 14 14.97 5.39 7.81
C GLN A 14 13.80 5.95 8.64
N HIS A 15 14.07 6.41 9.86
CA HIS A 15 13.06 7.05 10.70
C HIS A 15 12.51 8.33 10.05
N GLN A 16 13.38 9.20 9.54
CA GLN A 16 12.96 10.43 8.85
C GLN A 16 12.07 10.14 7.64
N TYR A 17 12.41 9.15 6.82
CA TYR A 17 11.58 8.76 5.68
C TYR A 17 10.22 8.22 6.12
N LYS A 18 10.17 7.39 7.15
CA LYS A 18 8.91 6.92 7.72
C LYS A 18 8.05 8.08 8.23
N THR A 19 8.61 9.00 9.01
CA THR A 19 7.88 10.16 9.51
C THR A 19 7.35 11.04 8.38
N GLN A 20 8.14 11.28 7.32
CA GLN A 20 7.69 12.07 6.17
C GLN A 20 6.59 11.36 5.36
N TYR A 21 6.72 10.04 5.21
CA TYR A 21 5.73 9.19 4.57
C TYR A 21 4.39 9.25 5.30
N ASP A 22 4.44 9.09 6.63
CA ASP A 22 3.25 9.08 7.50
C ASP A 22 2.61 10.49 7.58
N LYS A 23 3.41 11.57 7.64
CA LYS A 23 2.91 12.96 7.79
C LYS A 23 2.03 13.46 6.64
N ARG A 24 2.16 12.89 5.42
CA ARG A 24 1.40 13.31 4.23
C ARG A 24 0.25 12.37 3.88
N ARG A 25 -0.04 11.36 4.71
CA ARG A 25 -1.21 10.50 4.50
C ARG A 25 -2.40 11.05 5.31
N PRO A 26 -3.42 11.64 4.66
CA PRO A 26 -4.76 11.63 5.25
C PRO A 26 -5.16 10.16 5.28
N ASP A 27 -5.13 9.54 6.45
CA ASP A 27 -5.36 8.10 6.58
C ASP A 27 -6.68 7.70 5.89
N PRO A 28 -6.62 6.61 5.12
CA PRO A 28 -7.27 5.44 5.63
C PRO A 28 -6.25 4.32 5.69
N HIS A 29 -5.74 4.02 6.88
CA HIS A 29 -5.31 2.66 7.18
C HIS A 29 -6.54 1.80 6.96
N TYR A 30 -6.58 1.09 5.82
CA TYR A 30 -7.65 0.14 5.58
C TYR A 30 -7.51 -0.96 6.61
N ALA A 31 -8.61 -1.21 7.32
CA ALA A 31 -8.67 -2.29 8.27
C ALA A 31 -8.91 -3.62 7.54
N ILE A 32 -8.56 -4.72 8.18
CA ILE A 32 -9.05 -6.04 7.75
C ILE A 32 -10.58 -5.99 7.61
N ASN A 33 -11.09 -6.53 6.51
CA ASN A 33 -12.48 -6.52 6.08
C ASN A 33 -12.98 -5.22 5.40
N ASP A 34 -12.13 -4.21 5.25
CA ASP A 34 -12.50 -3.04 4.45
C ASP A 34 -12.65 -3.41 2.97
N ARG A 35 -13.69 -2.85 2.34
CA ARG A 35 -13.97 -2.99 0.91
C ARG A 35 -13.32 -1.87 0.13
N VAL A 36 -12.41 -2.22 -0.77
CA VAL A 36 -11.61 -1.28 -1.55
C VAL A 36 -11.68 -1.59 -3.05
N LEU A 37 -11.54 -0.55 -3.87
CA LEU A 37 -11.39 -0.69 -5.32
C LEU A 37 -9.91 -0.55 -5.68
N ILE A 38 -9.36 -1.55 -6.36
CA ILE A 38 -7.96 -1.51 -6.77
C ILE A 38 -7.79 -0.75 -8.07
N ARG A 39 -6.74 0.06 -8.19
CA ARG A 39 -6.43 0.72 -9.46
C ARG A 39 -5.88 -0.29 -10.46
N ARG A 40 -6.49 -0.39 -11.64
CA ARG A 40 -5.98 -1.27 -12.70
C ARG A 40 -4.84 -0.57 -13.45
N HIS A 41 -3.69 -1.23 -13.53
CA HIS A 41 -2.55 -0.79 -14.33
C HIS A 41 -2.62 -1.46 -15.70
N GLY A 42 -3.42 -0.88 -16.61
CA GLY A 42 -3.57 -1.31 -18.00
C GLY A 42 -2.88 -0.38 -19.00
N MET A 43 -3.15 -0.56 -20.29
CA MET A 43 -2.73 0.41 -21.30
C MET A 43 -3.46 1.73 -21.04
N LYS A 44 -2.78 2.87 -21.23
CA LYS A 44 -3.34 4.21 -20.93
C LYS A 44 -4.37 4.65 -21.99
N ASN A 45 -5.35 3.80 -22.26
CA ASN A 45 -6.43 4.05 -23.19
C ASN A 45 -7.56 4.82 -22.48
N LYS A 46 -8.22 5.74 -23.19
CA LYS A 46 -9.29 6.58 -22.61
C LYS A 46 -10.51 5.78 -22.12
N LEU A 47 -10.70 4.56 -22.63
CA LEU A 47 -11.89 3.74 -22.38
C LEU A 47 -11.68 2.64 -21.32
N GLU A 48 -10.46 2.44 -20.84
CA GLU A 48 -10.21 1.39 -19.84
C GLU A 48 -10.59 1.88 -18.43
N PRO A 49 -11.30 1.06 -17.64
CA PRO A 49 -11.68 1.42 -16.28
C PRO A 49 -10.42 1.59 -15.42
N LYS A 50 -10.34 2.73 -14.74
CA LYS A 50 -9.20 3.06 -13.87
C LYS A 50 -9.11 2.18 -12.62
N TYR A 51 -10.24 1.62 -12.19
CA TYR A 51 -10.36 0.79 -11.00
C TYR A 51 -10.97 -0.59 -11.32
N SER A 52 -10.88 -1.52 -10.38
CA SER A 52 -11.58 -2.81 -10.46
C SER A 52 -13.08 -2.59 -10.57
N ILE A 53 -13.75 -3.48 -11.30
CA ILE A 53 -15.20 -3.48 -11.42
C ILE A 53 -15.83 -3.99 -10.12
N THR A 54 -15.16 -4.95 -9.48
CA THR A 54 -15.58 -5.58 -8.24
C THR A 54 -14.78 -5.02 -7.06
N PRO A 55 -15.44 -4.76 -5.92
CA PRO A 55 -14.74 -4.44 -4.68
C PRO A 55 -13.97 -5.65 -4.19
N GLN A 56 -12.80 -5.41 -3.61
CA GLN A 56 -11.97 -6.42 -2.98
C GLN A 56 -11.89 -6.14 -1.48
N ILE A 57 -11.77 -7.20 -0.69
CA ILE A 57 -11.70 -7.11 0.77
C ILE A 57 -10.23 -7.13 1.19
N VAL A 58 -9.82 -6.24 2.08
CA VAL A 58 -8.51 -6.33 2.74
C VAL A 58 -8.48 -7.56 3.66
N ILE A 59 -7.65 -8.55 3.32
CA ILE A 59 -7.49 -9.78 4.11
C ILE A 59 -6.24 -9.75 5.00
N ARG A 60 -5.28 -8.89 4.67
CA ARG A 60 -4.04 -8.75 5.45
C ARG A 60 -3.51 -7.33 5.36
N GLU A 61 -3.40 -6.70 6.52
CA GLU A 61 -2.72 -5.41 6.67
C GLU A 61 -1.20 -5.63 6.52
N LYS A 62 -0.64 -5.06 5.46
CA LYS A 62 0.82 -5.06 5.22
C LYS A 62 1.24 -3.72 4.62
N HIS A 63 0.89 -2.67 5.35
CA HIS A 63 1.21 -1.31 4.96
C HIS A 63 2.67 -1.16 4.51
N PRO A 64 2.93 -0.53 3.34
CA PRO A 64 2.01 0.29 2.56
C PRO A 64 1.22 -0.43 1.46
N VAL A 65 1.34 -1.76 1.38
CA VAL A 65 0.78 -2.59 0.31
C VAL A 65 -0.03 -3.72 0.96
N ASP A 66 -1.31 -3.47 1.18
CA ASP A 66 -2.22 -4.42 1.81
C ASP A 66 -2.61 -5.55 0.86
N VAL A 67 -2.84 -6.74 1.41
CA VAL A 67 -3.31 -7.88 0.61
C VAL A 67 -4.82 -7.83 0.56
N VAL A 68 -5.35 -7.84 -0.66
CA VAL A 68 -6.78 -7.79 -0.93
C VAL A 68 -7.24 -9.05 -1.64
N LYS A 69 -8.51 -9.43 -1.42
CA LYS A 69 -9.14 -10.61 -2.01
C LYS A 69 -10.43 -10.23 -2.71
N ASP A 70 -10.57 -10.67 -3.94
CA ASP A 70 -11.84 -10.53 -4.68
C ASP A 70 -12.88 -11.52 -4.15
N GLU A 71 -14.07 -11.02 -3.83
CA GLU A 71 -15.18 -11.86 -3.33
C GLU A 71 -15.64 -12.87 -4.39
N ILE A 72 -15.57 -12.52 -5.68
CA ILE A 72 -16.12 -13.34 -6.77
C ILE A 72 -15.09 -14.36 -7.26
N THR A 73 -13.89 -13.89 -7.64
CA THR A 73 -12.87 -14.77 -8.21
C THR A 73 -12.04 -15.49 -7.15
N GLN A 74 -12.16 -15.09 -5.87
CA GLN A 74 -11.35 -15.58 -4.75
C GLN A 74 -9.83 -15.37 -4.95
N CYS A 75 -9.42 -14.57 -5.93
CA CYS A 75 -8.03 -14.25 -6.21
C CYS A 75 -7.49 -13.25 -5.20
N GLU A 76 -6.24 -13.46 -4.76
CA GLU A 76 -5.51 -12.56 -3.87
C GLU A 76 -4.57 -11.66 -4.67
N THR A 77 -4.59 -10.36 -4.38
CA THR A 77 -3.73 -9.35 -5.01
C THR A 77 -2.96 -8.59 -3.93
N ARG A 78 -1.74 -8.17 -4.26
CA ARG A 78 -0.87 -7.34 -3.41
C ARG A 78 -0.71 -5.98 -4.07
#